data_AF-A0A1D2XAL8-F1
#
_entry.id   AF-A0A1D2XAL8-F1
#
_cell.length_a   1.000
_cell.length_b   1.000
_cell.length_c   1.000
_cell.angle_alpha   90.00
_cell.angle_beta   90.00
_cell.angle_gamma   90.00
#
_symmetry.space_group_name_H-M   'P 1'
#
loop_
_entity.id
_entity.type
_entity.pdbx_description
1 polymer ?
#
loop_
_entity_poly.entity_id
_entity_poly.type
_entity_poly.pdbx_seq_one_letter_code
_entity_poly.pdbx_strand_id
1 'polypeptide(L)'
;MFPCFYLSQKATLDVFSGQLPDYSQYWQSYFQGLLDHVDGIAVASSCLLVEREWFLRISGFKPDFSGHGYEDFELIHRLAAYYPLGMLPDDYAVDDKHQFPADYVGFRRFYSYYALPHLFSGHFLLHQWHKRPLANKYHRLRQGNEELFANILSSKSLPICDGIQPFGTKRKLPGYREWIMTLMQDNGYDLQQYPGLFHWQEGVSRPSGNWQRKLRKLVLKPRQFFRDMV
;
A
#
# COMPACT_ATOMS: atom_id res chain seq x y z
N MET A 1 4.18 1.03 -10.56
CA MET A 1 3.15 1.26 -9.52
C MET A 1 3.63 2.42 -8.70
N PHE A 2 2.76 3.39 -8.39
CA PHE A 2 3.21 4.60 -7.69
C PHE A 2 2.72 4.62 -6.24
N PRO A 3 3.60 4.90 -5.28
CA PRO A 3 3.21 5.16 -3.90
C PRO A 3 2.26 6.35 -3.80
N CYS A 4 1.41 6.32 -2.78
CA CYS A 4 0.43 7.37 -2.52
C CYS A 4 0.44 7.77 -1.05
N PHE A 5 0.71 9.04 -0.76
CA PHE A 5 0.59 9.59 0.58
C PHE A 5 -0.85 9.97 0.87
N TYR A 6 -1.35 9.52 2.02
CA TYR A 6 -2.63 9.97 2.54
C TYR A 6 -2.42 11.23 3.36
N LEU A 7 -2.88 12.35 2.85
CA LEU A 7 -2.75 13.64 3.52
C LEU A 7 -3.63 13.69 4.76
N SER A 8 -3.15 14.43 5.76
CA SER A 8 -3.98 14.85 6.90
C SER A 8 -5.08 15.81 6.43
N GLN A 9 -6.12 15.99 7.26
CA GLN A 9 -7.17 16.96 6.96
C GLN A 9 -6.61 18.38 6.81
N LYS A 10 -5.66 18.76 7.66
CA LYS A 10 -4.98 20.06 7.62
C LYS A 10 -4.21 20.23 6.32
N ALA A 11 -3.32 19.27 6.00
CA ALA A 11 -2.54 19.28 4.77
C ALA A 11 -3.41 19.37 3.51
N THR A 12 -4.55 18.69 3.50
CA THR A 12 -5.49 18.79 2.38
C THR A 12 -6.02 20.22 2.20
N LEU A 13 -6.37 20.91 3.29
CA LEU A 13 -6.81 22.31 3.22
C LEU A 13 -5.68 23.24 2.76
N ASP A 14 -4.45 23.00 3.20
CA ASP A 14 -3.27 23.78 2.83
C ASP A 14 -2.93 23.66 1.32
N VAL A 15 -3.21 22.50 0.70
CA VAL A 15 -3.14 22.33 -0.78
C VAL A 15 -4.16 23.24 -1.47
N PHE A 16 -5.41 23.24 -1.00
CA PHE A 16 -6.50 24.00 -1.63
C PHE A 16 -6.38 25.51 -1.46
N SER A 17 -5.73 25.98 -0.39
CA SER A 17 -5.50 27.41 -0.16
C SER A 17 -4.39 27.98 -1.06
N GLY A 18 -3.72 27.16 -1.87
CA GLY A 18 -2.58 27.58 -2.70
C GLY A 18 -1.36 27.99 -1.88
N GLN A 19 -1.34 27.70 -0.58
CA GLN A 19 -0.25 28.06 0.32
C GLN A 19 0.98 27.16 0.17
N LEU A 20 0.83 26.02 -0.52
CA LEU A 20 1.87 25.01 -0.64
C LEU A 20 2.14 24.65 -2.12
N PRO A 21 3.07 25.37 -2.79
CA PRO A 21 3.48 25.03 -4.16
C PRO A 21 4.49 23.88 -4.22
N ASP A 22 5.16 23.56 -3.10
CA ASP A 22 6.19 22.52 -3.04
C ASP A 22 5.62 21.21 -2.48
N TYR A 23 5.70 20.12 -3.26
CA TYR A 23 5.25 18.81 -2.82
C TYR A 23 6.31 18.05 -2.01
N SER A 24 7.56 18.54 -1.97
CA SER A 24 8.69 17.91 -1.27
C SER A 24 8.48 17.82 0.24
N GLN A 25 7.76 18.77 0.84
CA GLN A 25 7.44 18.80 2.28
C GLN A 25 6.57 17.63 2.75
N TYR A 26 5.67 17.09 1.91
CA TYR A 26 4.89 15.89 2.26
C TYR A 26 5.79 14.66 2.33
N TRP A 27 6.69 14.55 1.36
CA TRP A 27 7.71 13.53 1.31
C TRP A 27 8.63 13.65 2.54
N GLN A 28 9.11 14.85 2.83
CA GLN A 28 10.04 15.11 3.93
C GLN A 28 9.41 14.83 5.29
N SER A 29 8.18 15.32 5.53
CA SER A 29 7.41 15.04 6.74
C SER A 29 7.26 13.54 6.97
N TYR A 30 6.84 12.80 5.94
CA TYR A 30 6.67 11.37 6.06
C TYR A 30 7.99 10.66 6.33
N PHE A 31 9.06 10.98 5.58
CA PHE A 31 10.37 10.33 5.74
C PHE A 31 11.02 10.64 7.08
N GLN A 32 10.79 11.82 7.65
CA GLN A 32 11.24 12.15 9.01
C GLN A 32 10.44 11.43 10.09
N GLY A 33 9.33 10.75 9.74
CA GLY A 33 8.47 10.07 10.71
C GLY A 33 7.57 11.04 11.48
N LEU A 34 7.20 12.16 10.87
CA LEU A 34 6.26 13.14 11.41
C LEU A 34 4.81 12.78 11.08
N LEU A 35 3.86 13.40 11.80
CA LEU A 35 2.41 13.18 11.70
C LEU A 35 1.61 14.48 11.45
N ASP A 36 2.27 15.52 10.94
CA ASP A 36 1.68 16.83 10.68
C ASP A 36 0.98 16.89 9.30
N HIS A 37 1.62 16.34 8.27
CA HIS A 37 1.13 16.46 6.89
C HIS A 37 0.59 15.16 6.30
N VAL A 38 1.17 14.01 6.66
CA VAL A 38 0.84 12.71 6.08
C VAL A 38 0.40 11.74 7.18
N ASP A 39 -0.82 11.20 7.06
CA ASP A 39 -1.36 10.22 8.00
C ASP A 39 -0.80 8.80 7.76
N GLY A 40 -0.29 8.55 6.55
CA GLY A 40 0.34 7.29 6.16
C GLY A 40 0.57 7.18 4.66
N ILE A 41 1.08 6.04 4.22
CA ILE A 41 1.37 5.75 2.81
C ILE A 41 0.70 4.44 2.39
N ALA A 42 0.18 4.40 1.17
CA ALA A 42 0.02 3.15 0.44
C ALA A 42 1.18 3.03 -0.55
N VAL A 43 2.11 2.13 -0.28
CA VAL A 43 3.28 1.93 -1.15
C VAL A 43 2.85 1.32 -2.49
N ALA A 44 2.02 0.29 -2.46
CA ALA A 44 1.52 -0.35 -3.67
C ALA A 44 0.06 -0.78 -3.48
N SER A 45 -0.88 0.04 -3.95
CA SER A 45 -2.29 -0.34 -3.99
C SER A 45 -3.03 0.27 -5.19
N SER A 46 -3.19 1.59 -5.25
CA SER A 46 -4.25 2.18 -6.07
C SER A 46 -3.80 2.84 -7.37
N CYS A 47 -2.50 2.95 -7.62
CA CYS A 47 -1.99 3.81 -8.68
C CYS A 47 -1.03 3.07 -9.60
N LEU A 48 -1.55 2.74 -10.78
CA LEU A 48 -0.87 1.95 -11.80
C LEU A 48 -0.84 2.75 -13.10
N LEU A 49 0.34 2.81 -13.71
CA LEU A 49 0.47 3.19 -15.11
C LEU A 49 0.66 1.90 -15.91
N VAL A 50 -0.28 1.63 -16.80
CA VAL A 50 -0.29 0.42 -17.62
C VAL A 50 -0.62 0.84 -19.05
N GLU A 51 0.03 0.20 -20.02
CA GLU A 51 -0.31 0.37 -21.43
C GLU A 51 -1.76 -0.13 -21.65
N ARG A 52 -2.55 0.64 -22.41
CA ARG A 52 -3.99 0.43 -22.53
C ARG A 52 -4.32 -0.90 -23.21
N GLU A 53 -3.64 -1.23 -24.30
CA GLU A 53 -3.86 -2.49 -25.00
C GLU A 53 -3.51 -3.67 -24.11
N TRP A 54 -2.42 -3.59 -23.35
CA TRP A 54 -2.01 -4.60 -22.39
C TRP A 54 -3.06 -4.80 -21.31
N PHE A 55 -3.56 -3.71 -20.73
CA PHE A 55 -4.64 -3.76 -19.73
C PHE A 55 -5.89 -4.47 -20.29
N LEU A 56 -6.27 -4.19 -21.53
CA LEU A 56 -7.40 -4.84 -22.19
C LEU A 56 -7.11 -6.32 -22.53
N ARG A 57 -5.89 -6.66 -22.98
CA ARG A 57 -5.45 -8.03 -23.28
C ARG A 57 -5.50 -8.93 -22.05
N ILE A 58 -5.20 -8.38 -20.87
CA ILE A 58 -5.32 -9.12 -19.60
C ILE A 58 -6.73 -9.07 -18.99
N SER A 59 -7.73 -8.63 -19.76
CA SER A 59 -9.14 -8.52 -19.37
C SER A 59 -9.45 -7.47 -18.29
N GLY A 60 -8.60 -6.46 -18.12
CA GLY A 60 -8.84 -5.36 -17.18
C GLY A 60 -9.04 -5.80 -15.74
N PHE A 61 -9.95 -5.16 -15.00
CA PHE A 61 -10.38 -5.61 -13.66
C PHE A 61 -11.37 -6.76 -13.76
N LYS A 62 -11.29 -7.73 -12.83
CA LYS A 62 -12.22 -8.86 -12.78
C LYS A 62 -13.59 -8.43 -12.22
N PRO A 63 -14.70 -8.75 -12.91
CA PRO A 63 -16.04 -8.33 -12.48
C PRO A 63 -16.51 -9.03 -11.20
N ASP A 64 -15.85 -10.12 -10.79
CA ASP A 64 -16.14 -10.85 -9.55
C ASP A 64 -15.85 -10.01 -8.29
N PHE A 65 -14.95 -9.02 -8.41
CA PHE A 65 -14.71 -8.03 -7.36
C PHE A 65 -15.72 -6.90 -7.46
N SER A 66 -16.54 -6.75 -6.42
CA SER A 66 -17.60 -5.74 -6.38
C SER A 66 -17.51 -4.88 -5.13
N GLY A 67 -17.90 -3.61 -5.25
CA GLY A 67 -17.75 -2.65 -4.15
C GLY A 67 -16.28 -2.29 -3.91
N HIS A 68 -15.82 -2.40 -2.66
CA HIS A 68 -14.55 -1.82 -2.23
C HIS A 68 -13.42 -2.83 -2.00
N GLY A 69 -12.34 -2.68 -2.76
CA GLY A 69 -11.00 -3.18 -2.46
C GLY A 69 -10.73 -4.59 -2.96
N TYR A 70 -9.43 -4.90 -3.06
CA TYR A 70 -8.83 -6.15 -3.54
C TYR A 70 -8.89 -6.37 -5.06
N GLU A 71 -9.69 -5.62 -5.81
CA GLU A 71 -9.66 -5.64 -7.27
C GLU A 71 -8.31 -5.14 -7.81
N ASP A 72 -7.73 -4.16 -7.12
CA ASP A 72 -6.43 -3.59 -7.40
C ASP A 72 -5.31 -4.60 -7.11
N PHE A 73 -5.35 -5.28 -5.96
CA PHE A 73 -4.39 -6.32 -5.62
C PHE A 73 -4.45 -7.53 -6.54
N GLU A 74 -5.65 -7.89 -7.02
CA GLU A 74 -5.80 -8.92 -8.04
C GLU A 74 -5.11 -8.53 -9.34
N LEU A 75 -5.38 -7.33 -9.86
CA LEU A 75 -4.73 -6.85 -11.08
C LEU A 75 -3.21 -6.79 -10.91
N ILE A 76 -2.72 -6.30 -9.78
CA ILE A 76 -1.28 -6.24 -9.49
C ILE A 76 -0.69 -7.65 -9.40
N HIS A 77 -1.39 -8.62 -8.78
CA HIS A 77 -0.94 -10.00 -8.73
C HIS A 77 -0.70 -10.56 -10.14
N ARG A 78 -1.64 -10.31 -11.07
CA ARG A 78 -1.49 -10.74 -12.47
C ARG A 78 -0.32 -10.05 -13.14
N LEU A 79 -0.20 -8.73 -13.00
CA LEU A 79 0.92 -7.98 -13.56
C LEU A 79 2.27 -8.47 -13.02
N ALA A 80 2.33 -8.76 -11.72
CA ALA A 80 3.52 -9.33 -11.08
C ALA A 80 3.86 -10.74 -11.58
N ALA A 81 2.86 -11.55 -11.96
CA ALA A 81 3.07 -12.84 -12.61
C ALA A 81 3.67 -12.68 -14.03
N TYR A 82 3.24 -11.66 -14.79
CA TYR A 82 3.81 -11.36 -16.10
C TYR A 82 5.17 -10.65 -16.03
N TYR A 83 5.46 -9.91 -14.96
CA TYR A 83 6.70 -9.14 -14.86
C TYR A 83 7.33 -9.32 -13.49
N PRO A 84 7.75 -10.53 -13.09
CA PRO A 84 8.21 -10.76 -11.73
C PRO A 84 9.61 -10.18 -11.51
N LEU A 85 9.78 -9.43 -10.42
CA LEU A 85 11.10 -8.98 -9.97
C LEU A 85 11.93 -10.13 -9.36
N GLY A 86 11.25 -11.16 -8.84
CA GLY A 86 11.87 -12.34 -8.26
C GLY A 86 10.80 -13.37 -7.87
N MET A 87 11.26 -14.47 -7.26
CA MET A 87 10.39 -15.53 -6.75
C MET A 87 9.40 -14.98 -5.72
N LEU A 88 8.16 -15.49 -5.75
CA LEU A 88 7.19 -15.20 -4.71
C LEU A 88 7.72 -15.73 -3.36
N PRO A 89 7.66 -14.94 -2.28
CA PRO A 89 8.10 -15.39 -0.97
C PRO A 89 7.13 -16.42 -0.37
N ASP A 90 7.58 -17.21 0.60
CA ASP A 90 6.78 -18.29 1.20
C ASP A 90 5.51 -17.77 1.91
N ASP A 91 5.57 -16.55 2.45
CA ASP A 91 4.46 -15.85 3.09
C ASP A 91 3.62 -15.01 2.12
N TYR A 92 3.76 -15.17 0.79
CA TYR A 92 3.13 -14.28 -0.22
C TYR A 92 1.61 -14.11 -0.03
N ALA A 93 0.91 -15.16 0.42
CA ALA A 93 -0.53 -15.13 0.66
C ALA A 93 -0.96 -14.37 1.93
N VAL A 94 -0.02 -13.91 2.76
CA VAL A 94 -0.32 -13.16 3.99
C VAL A 94 -0.79 -11.75 3.62
N ASP A 95 -2.03 -11.41 4.01
CA ASP A 95 -2.56 -10.04 4.00
C ASP A 95 -2.50 -9.44 5.40
N ASP A 96 -1.38 -8.82 5.77
CA ASP A 96 -1.28 -8.04 7.00
C ASP A 96 -0.95 -6.58 6.74
N LYS A 97 -1.62 -5.70 7.49
CA LYS A 97 -1.51 -4.24 7.32
C LYS A 97 -0.61 -3.68 8.41
N HIS A 98 0.58 -3.26 8.01
CA HIS A 98 1.48 -2.54 8.89
C HIS A 98 1.39 -1.03 8.66
N GLN A 99 1.70 -0.29 9.72
CA GLN A 99 1.79 1.17 9.66
C GLN A 99 3.01 1.61 8.82
N PHE A 100 4.12 0.90 8.95
CA PHE A 100 5.39 1.25 8.34
C PHE A 100 5.74 0.32 7.18
N PRO A 101 6.15 0.84 6.02
CA PRO A 101 6.58 0.05 4.87
C PRO A 101 7.62 -1.01 5.18
N ALA A 102 8.56 -0.77 6.10
CA ALA A 102 9.62 -1.72 6.45
C ALA A 102 9.11 -3.01 7.10
N ASP A 103 7.92 -2.97 7.71
CA ASP A 103 7.31 -4.12 8.37
C ASP A 103 6.36 -4.90 7.46
N TYR A 104 6.22 -4.51 6.19
CA TYR A 104 5.30 -5.19 5.28
C TYR A 104 5.65 -6.66 5.11
N VAL A 105 4.63 -7.51 4.97
CA VAL A 105 4.75 -8.95 4.72
C VAL A 105 3.93 -9.36 3.49
N GLY A 106 4.10 -10.62 3.06
CA GLY A 106 3.36 -11.22 1.96
C GLY A 106 3.37 -10.41 0.66
N PHE A 107 2.24 -10.37 -0.05
CA PHE A 107 2.14 -9.68 -1.33
C PHE A 107 2.37 -8.16 -1.21
N ARG A 108 2.04 -7.55 -0.06
CA ARG A 108 2.27 -6.11 0.16
C ARG A 108 3.76 -5.78 0.15
N ARG A 109 4.56 -6.64 0.79
CA ARG A 109 6.03 -6.59 0.73
C ARG A 109 6.55 -6.86 -0.67
N PHE A 110 5.96 -7.82 -1.37
CA PHE A 110 6.39 -8.13 -2.72
C PHE A 110 6.15 -6.94 -3.67
N TYR A 111 4.99 -6.30 -3.58
CA TYR A 111 4.63 -5.17 -4.44
C TYR A 111 5.44 -3.90 -4.14
N SER A 112 5.88 -3.70 -2.90
CA SER A 112 6.69 -2.53 -2.55
C SER A 112 8.06 -2.53 -3.22
N TYR A 113 8.61 -3.69 -3.64
CA TYR A 113 9.82 -3.74 -4.46
C TYR A 113 9.68 -3.00 -5.79
N TYR A 114 8.49 -2.99 -6.38
CA TYR A 114 8.22 -2.23 -7.60
C TYR A 114 8.01 -0.73 -7.33
N ALA A 115 7.43 -0.41 -6.17
CA ALA A 115 6.90 0.93 -5.92
C ALA A 115 7.87 1.85 -5.18
N LEU A 116 8.65 1.35 -4.21
CA LEU A 116 9.54 2.21 -3.43
C LEU A 116 10.60 2.92 -4.27
N PRO A 117 11.21 2.33 -5.32
CA PRO A 117 12.14 3.08 -6.18
C PRO A 117 11.53 4.36 -6.76
N HIS A 118 10.23 4.33 -7.11
CA HIS A 118 9.52 5.51 -7.59
C HIS A 118 9.40 6.59 -6.50
N LEU A 119 9.21 6.21 -5.24
CA LEU A 119 9.16 7.14 -4.10
C LEU A 119 10.44 7.98 -4.00
N PHE A 120 11.60 7.32 -4.10
CA PHE A 120 12.90 7.98 -4.00
C PHE A 120 13.24 8.81 -5.24
N SER A 121 12.66 8.47 -6.40
CA SER A 121 12.73 9.31 -7.60
C SER A 121 11.75 10.49 -7.59
N GLY A 122 11.05 10.76 -6.49
CA GLY A 122 10.06 11.85 -6.39
C GLY A 122 8.74 11.57 -7.09
N HIS A 123 8.48 10.32 -7.50
CA HIS A 123 7.24 9.93 -8.17
C HIS A 123 6.27 9.31 -7.16
N PHE A 124 5.34 10.12 -6.68
CA PHE A 124 4.28 9.69 -5.77
C PHE A 124 3.01 10.49 -6.03
N LEU A 125 1.92 10.02 -5.45
CA LEU A 125 0.61 10.67 -5.51
C LEU A 125 0.20 11.16 -4.13
N LEU A 126 -0.69 12.14 -4.10
CA LEU A 126 -1.27 12.68 -2.89
C LEU A 126 -2.76 12.35 -2.87
N HIS A 127 -3.16 11.51 -1.93
CA HIS A 127 -4.56 11.22 -1.65
C HIS A 127 -5.08 12.24 -0.65
N GLN A 128 -5.96 13.11 -1.12
CA GLN A 128 -6.62 14.11 -0.29
C GLN A 128 -7.46 13.47 0.80
N TRP A 129 -7.45 14.08 1.97
CA TRP A 129 -8.30 13.67 3.07
C TRP A 129 -9.78 13.89 2.71
N HIS A 130 -10.60 12.90 3.01
CA HIS A 130 -12.05 13.04 2.93
C HIS A 130 -12.72 12.20 4.04
N LYS A 131 -13.93 12.63 4.43
CA LYS A 131 -14.74 11.85 5.39
C LYS A 131 -15.07 10.48 4.81
N ARG A 132 -15.08 9.45 5.67
CA ARG A 132 -15.43 8.07 5.32
C ARG A 132 -16.76 7.70 6.00
N PRO A 133 -17.92 7.81 5.33
CA PRO A 133 -19.21 7.47 5.94
C PRO A 133 -19.23 6.02 6.43
N LEU A 134 -19.89 5.76 7.56
CA LEU A 134 -20.00 4.41 8.15
C LEU A 134 -20.96 3.49 7.37
N ALA A 135 -22.03 4.05 6.82
CA ALA A 135 -23.16 3.30 6.27
C ALA A 135 -23.08 3.01 4.76
N ASN A 136 -21.95 3.29 4.10
CA ASN A 136 -21.86 3.13 2.66
C ASN A 136 -21.90 1.64 2.28
N LYS A 137 -22.89 1.25 1.45
CA LYS A 137 -23.05 -0.13 0.95
C LYS A 137 -21.78 -0.63 0.25
N TYR A 138 -21.04 0.28 -0.37
CA TYR A 138 -19.77 0.05 -1.04
C TYR A 138 -18.75 -0.74 -0.20
N HIS A 139 -18.66 -0.47 1.10
CA HIS A 139 -17.68 -1.14 1.99
C HIS A 139 -18.14 -2.51 2.52
N ARG A 140 -19.42 -2.87 2.37
CA ARG A 140 -19.96 -4.13 2.90
C ARG A 140 -19.44 -5.36 2.16
N LEU A 141 -19.12 -5.20 0.87
CA LEU A 141 -18.64 -6.30 0.01
C LEU A 141 -17.15 -6.59 0.17
N ARG A 142 -16.41 -5.74 0.89
CA ARG A 142 -14.95 -5.87 1.04
C ARG A 142 -14.52 -7.22 1.63
N GLN A 143 -15.30 -7.80 2.54
CA GLN A 143 -14.96 -9.10 3.12
C GLN A 143 -15.04 -10.21 2.06
N GLY A 144 -16.06 -10.20 1.20
CA GLY A 144 -16.16 -11.17 0.10
C GLY A 144 -15.00 -11.04 -0.88
N ASN A 145 -14.59 -9.81 -1.19
CA ASN A 145 -13.42 -9.56 -2.04
C ASN A 145 -12.10 -10.03 -1.40
N GLU A 146 -11.96 -9.86 -0.08
CA GLU A 146 -10.80 -10.35 0.70
C GLU A 146 -10.69 -11.88 0.62
N GLU A 147 -11.81 -12.58 0.80
CA GLU A 147 -11.89 -14.04 0.69
C GLU A 147 -11.61 -14.53 -0.74
N LEU A 148 -12.19 -13.86 -1.75
CA LEU A 148 -11.93 -14.16 -3.16
C LEU A 148 -10.44 -14.03 -3.50
N PHE A 149 -9.80 -12.94 -3.08
CA PHE A 149 -8.39 -12.72 -3.32
C PHE A 149 -7.50 -13.73 -2.59
N ALA A 150 -7.81 -14.06 -1.34
CA ALA A 150 -7.08 -15.09 -0.59
C ALA A 150 -7.13 -16.46 -1.30
N ASN A 151 -8.28 -16.81 -1.89
CA ASN A 151 -8.42 -18.02 -2.70
C ASN A 151 -7.55 -17.98 -3.97
N ILE A 152 -7.49 -16.84 -4.66
CA ILE A 152 -6.62 -16.63 -5.83
C ILE A 152 -5.14 -16.83 -5.46
N LEU A 153 -4.69 -16.27 -4.34
CA LEU A 153 -3.30 -16.43 -3.91
C LEU A 153 -2.97 -17.88 -3.52
N SER A 154 -3.95 -18.61 -3.01
CA SER A 154 -3.79 -20.00 -2.55
C SER A 154 -3.82 -21.01 -3.70
N SER A 155 -4.50 -20.71 -4.81
CA SER A 155 -4.69 -21.67 -5.90
C SER A 155 -3.40 -21.97 -6.68
N LYS A 156 -2.32 -21.19 -6.48
CA LYS A 156 -1.02 -21.26 -7.20
C LYS A 156 -1.15 -21.22 -8.73
N SER A 157 -2.35 -21.05 -9.27
CA SER A 157 -2.63 -20.96 -10.68
C SER A 157 -2.36 -19.53 -11.10
N LEU A 158 -1.28 -19.32 -11.85
CA LEU A 158 -1.07 -18.02 -12.44
C LEU A 158 -2.19 -17.74 -13.45
N PRO A 159 -2.68 -16.50 -13.55
CA PRO A 159 -3.73 -16.17 -14.48
C PRO A 159 -3.16 -16.28 -15.89
N ILE A 160 -3.57 -17.32 -16.61
CA ILE A 160 -3.26 -17.46 -18.03
C ILE A 160 -4.24 -16.55 -18.77
N CYS A 161 -3.74 -15.50 -19.41
CA CYS A 161 -4.46 -14.84 -20.50
C CYS A 161 -4.14 -15.60 -21.78
N ASP A 162 -5.14 -15.84 -22.62
CA ASP A 162 -5.02 -16.68 -23.82
C ASP A 162 -3.74 -16.40 -24.61
N GLY A 163 -2.84 -17.39 -24.65
CA GLY A 163 -1.58 -17.34 -25.39
C GLY A 163 -0.42 -16.62 -24.71
N ILE A 164 -0.59 -16.03 -23.52
CA ILE A 164 0.47 -15.31 -22.80
C ILE A 164 0.85 -16.09 -21.54
N GLN A 165 2.07 -16.63 -21.54
CA GLN A 165 2.60 -17.30 -20.36
C GLN A 165 3.23 -16.28 -19.41
N PRO A 166 2.98 -16.39 -18.10
CA PRO A 166 3.72 -15.64 -17.09
C PRO A 166 5.22 -15.85 -17.27
N PHE A 167 5.99 -14.78 -17.10
CA PHE A 167 7.44 -14.90 -17.14
C PHE A 167 7.89 -15.57 -15.85
N GLY A 168 8.56 -16.70 -15.93
CA GLY A 168 9.15 -17.33 -14.75
C GLY A 168 10.42 -16.59 -14.32
N THR A 169 10.71 -16.55 -13.03
CA THR A 169 12.01 -16.09 -12.53
C THR A 169 12.51 -16.97 -11.39
N LYS A 170 13.82 -17.22 -11.38
CA LYS A 170 14.51 -17.92 -10.28
C LYS A 170 15.29 -16.96 -9.39
N ARG A 171 15.19 -15.65 -9.64
CA ARG A 171 15.89 -14.63 -8.86
C ARG A 171 15.26 -14.55 -7.46
N LYS A 172 16.08 -14.68 -6.42
CA LYS A 172 15.67 -14.38 -5.05
C LYS A 172 15.77 -12.87 -4.82
N LEU A 173 14.73 -12.27 -4.27
CA LEU A 173 14.76 -10.88 -3.83
C LEU A 173 15.63 -10.74 -2.56
N PRO A 174 16.28 -9.58 -2.35
CA PRO A 174 17.06 -9.34 -1.15
C PRO A 174 16.21 -9.37 0.14
N GLY A 175 16.86 -9.34 1.30
CA GLY A 175 16.18 -9.10 2.57
C GLY A 175 15.49 -7.74 2.51
N TYR A 176 14.21 -7.68 2.83
CA TYR A 176 13.40 -6.50 2.51
C TYR A 176 13.75 -5.28 3.36
N ARG A 177 13.96 -5.48 4.65
CA ARG A 177 14.32 -4.40 5.57
C ARG A 177 15.69 -3.82 5.21
N GLU A 178 16.66 -4.70 4.97
CA GLU A 178 18.02 -4.34 4.56
C GLU A 178 18.00 -3.66 3.18
N TRP A 179 17.17 -4.15 2.25
CA TRP A 179 17.01 -3.54 0.94
C TRP A 179 16.44 -2.12 1.01
N ILE A 180 15.46 -1.85 1.89
CA ILE A 180 14.98 -0.48 2.12
C ILE A 180 16.11 0.39 2.66
N MET A 181 16.92 -0.10 3.59
CA MET A 181 18.06 0.65 4.13
C MET A 181 19.07 0.98 3.04
N THR A 182 19.42 0.02 2.17
CA THR A 182 20.31 0.27 1.02
C THR A 182 19.68 1.28 0.07
N LEU A 183 18.38 1.14 -0.26
CA LEU A 183 17.68 2.08 -1.14
C LEU A 183 17.67 3.50 -0.56
N MET A 184 17.50 3.66 0.75
CA MET A 184 17.62 4.96 1.42
C MET A 184 19.04 5.53 1.31
N GLN A 185 20.06 4.74 1.63
CA GLN A 185 21.47 5.15 1.57
C GLN A 185 21.88 5.58 0.16
N ASP A 186 21.50 4.79 -0.86
CA ASP A 186 21.78 5.08 -2.27
C ASP A 186 21.14 6.40 -2.74
N ASN A 187 20.09 6.86 -2.06
CA ASN A 187 19.40 8.12 -2.34
C ASN A 187 19.73 9.23 -1.33
N GLY A 188 20.76 9.05 -0.49
CA GLY A 188 21.25 10.08 0.43
C GLY A 188 20.44 10.25 1.71
N TYR A 189 19.66 9.24 2.11
CA TYR A 189 18.87 9.25 3.35
C TYR A 189 19.42 8.27 4.37
N ASP A 190 19.71 8.75 5.58
CA ASP A 190 20.06 7.91 6.71
C ASP A 190 18.85 7.66 7.63
N LEU A 191 18.86 6.51 8.31
CA LEU A 191 17.75 6.07 9.14
C LEU A 191 17.56 6.93 10.40
N GLN A 192 18.63 7.56 10.89
CA GLN A 192 18.57 8.36 12.12
C GLN A 192 17.83 9.67 11.87
N GLN A 193 18.06 10.31 10.72
CA GLN A 193 17.37 11.54 10.33
C GLN A 193 16.01 11.26 9.67
N TYR A 194 15.86 10.13 8.97
CA TYR A 194 14.66 9.79 8.19
C TYR A 194 14.05 8.43 8.58
N PRO A 195 13.54 8.26 9.82
CA PRO A 195 13.04 6.97 10.30
C PRO A 195 11.68 6.54 9.70
N GLY A 196 10.98 7.40 8.97
CA GLY A 196 9.55 7.30 8.68
C GLY A 196 9.07 6.04 7.93
N LEU A 197 9.97 5.37 7.21
CA LEU A 197 9.67 4.07 6.59
C LEU A 197 9.65 2.90 7.60
N PHE A 198 10.18 3.11 8.81
CA PHE A 198 10.39 2.12 9.86
C PHE A 198 9.63 2.44 11.14
N HIS A 199 9.64 3.71 11.56
CA HIS A 199 8.94 4.16 12.76
C HIS A 199 8.74 5.68 12.75
N TRP A 200 7.96 6.17 13.71
CA TRP A 200 7.83 7.61 13.96
C TRP A 200 9.12 8.19 14.54
N GLN A 201 9.33 9.49 14.35
CA GLN A 201 10.41 10.21 15.05
C GLN A 201 10.19 10.16 16.57
N GLU A 202 11.29 10.19 17.32
CA GLU A 202 11.22 10.38 18.77
C GLU A 202 10.46 11.66 19.13
N GLY A 203 9.63 11.60 20.18
CA GLY A 203 8.82 12.73 20.63
C GLY A 203 7.52 12.94 19.86
N VAL A 204 7.29 12.25 18.74
CA VAL A 204 5.99 12.32 18.03
C VAL A 204 4.92 11.60 18.85
N SER A 205 4.01 12.40 19.45
CA SER A 205 2.87 11.87 20.18
C SER A 205 1.87 11.26 19.19
N ARG A 206 1.59 9.97 19.33
CA ARG A 206 0.52 9.30 18.56
C ARG A 206 -0.79 10.05 18.82
N PRO A 207 -1.62 10.32 17.80
CA PRO A 207 -3.00 10.73 18.04
C PRO A 207 -3.61 9.64 18.92
N SER A 208 -3.93 9.97 20.18
CA SER A 208 -4.54 9.02 21.12
C SER A 208 -5.73 8.40 20.39
N GLY A 209 -5.71 7.07 20.18
CA GLY A 209 -6.57 6.41 19.20
C GLY A 209 -8.00 6.94 19.30
N ASN A 210 -8.40 7.75 18.31
CA ASN A 210 -9.65 8.50 18.33
C ASN A 210 -10.76 7.55 18.77
N TRP A 211 -11.47 7.88 19.86
CA TRP A 211 -12.53 7.05 20.42
C TRP A 211 -13.54 6.61 19.35
N GLN A 212 -13.79 7.47 18.35
CA GLN A 212 -14.62 7.16 17.18
C GLN A 212 -14.04 6.02 16.33
N ARG A 213 -12.71 5.93 16.18
CA ARG A 213 -12.02 4.86 15.45
C ARG A 213 -12.04 3.55 16.24
N LYS A 214 -11.92 3.60 17.57
CA LYS A 214 -12.12 2.44 18.45
C LYS A 214 -13.55 1.91 18.37
N LEU A 215 -14.55 2.79 18.54
CA LEU A 215 -15.97 2.46 18.33
C LEU A 215 -16.24 1.89 16.94
N ARG A 216 -15.68 2.51 15.88
CA ARG A 216 -15.83 2.03 14.51
C ARG A 216 -15.23 0.63 14.34
N LYS A 217 -14.06 0.35 14.91
CA LYS A 217 -13.44 -0.98 14.87
C LYS A 217 -14.27 -1.99 15.67
N LEU A 218 -14.79 -1.62 16.83
CA LEU A 218 -15.71 -2.44 17.62
C LEU A 218 -16.96 -2.83 16.80
N VAL A 219 -17.57 -1.88 16.09
CA VAL A 219 -18.77 -2.12 15.28
C VAL A 219 -18.46 -2.94 14.01
N LEU A 220 -17.41 -2.57 13.26
CA LEU A 220 -17.15 -3.16 11.94
C LEU A 220 -16.27 -4.42 11.97
N LYS A 221 -15.43 -4.57 12.99
CA LYS A 221 -14.45 -5.66 13.15
C LYS A 221 -14.30 -6.09 14.61
N PRO A 222 -15.38 -6.52 15.29
CA PRO A 222 -15.37 -6.78 16.73
C PRO A 222 -14.30 -7.80 17.15
N ARG A 223 -14.14 -8.89 16.40
CA ARG A 223 -13.11 -9.92 16.72
C ARG A 223 -11.68 -9.34 16.71
N GLN A 224 -11.38 -8.49 15.73
CA GLN A 224 -10.07 -7.83 15.66
C GLN A 224 -9.93 -6.75 16.74
N PHE A 225 -11.02 -6.10 17.16
CA PHE A 225 -10.99 -5.12 18.24
C PHE A 225 -10.56 -5.77 19.56
N PHE A 226 -11.12 -6.93 19.92
CA PHE A 226 -10.78 -7.63 21.16
C PHE A 226 -9.37 -8.25 21.14
N ARG A 227 -8.87 -8.71 19.99
CA ARG A 227 -7.46 -9.18 19.89
C ARG A 227 -6.44 -8.10 20.20
N ASP A 228 -6.70 -6.86 19.79
CA ASP A 228 -5.79 -5.73 20.04
C ASP A 228 -5.81 -5.23 21.51
N MET A 229 -6.73 -5.72 22.34
CA MET A 229 -6.85 -5.32 23.76
C MET A 229 -6.13 -6.26 24.73
N VAL A 230 -5.68 -7.43 24.25
CA VAL A 230 -4.91 -8.43 25.02
C VAL A 230 -3.43 -8.25 24.69
#